data_AF-A0A2S5CRU5-F1
#
_entry.id   AF-A0A2S5CRU5-F1
#
_cell.length_a   1.000
_cell.length_b   1.000
_cell.length_c   1.000
_cell.angle_alpha   90.00
_cell.angle_beta   90.00
_cell.angle_gamma   90.00
#
_symmetry.space_group_name_H-M   'P 1'
#
loop_
_entity.id
_entity.type
_entity.pdbx_description
1 polymer ?
#
loop_
_entity_poly.entity_id
_entity_poly.type
_entity_poly.pdbx_seq_one_letter_code
_entity_poly.pdbx_strand_id
1 'polypeptide(L)' 'MKTNKNERWTVKIARIGNKAVREAQARNRELGIVNWYSVNGQLVNDAVAPEPNPDQKPPVTSPL' A
#
# COMPACT_ATOMS: atom_id res chain seq x y z
N MET A 1 -18.09 24.97 12.95
CA MET A 1 -18.40 24.14 11.76
C MET A 1 -19.32 23.00 12.19
N LYS A 2 -20.61 23.02 11.82
CA LYS A 2 -21.55 21.93 12.18
C LYS A 2 -21.39 20.80 11.15
N THR A 3 -20.73 19.71 11.52
CA THR A 3 -20.61 18.51 10.67
C THR A 3 -22.00 17.95 10.38
N ASN A 4 -22.35 17.80 9.11
CA ASN A 4 -23.66 17.28 8.72
C ASN A 4 -23.76 15.78 9.09
N LYS A 5 -24.99 15.26 9.28
CA LYS A 5 -25.22 13.87 9.71
C LYS A 5 -24.64 12.82 8.74
N ASN A 6 -24.59 13.14 7.45
CA ASN A 6 -24.06 12.30 6.38
C ASN A 6 -22.52 12.25 6.41
N GLU A 7 -21.85 13.36 6.74
CA GLU A 7 -20.40 13.41 6.95
C GLU A 7 -20.00 12.51 8.12
N ARG A 8 -20.75 12.56 9.23
CA ARG A 8 -20.51 11.68 10.39
C ARG A 8 -20.68 10.20 10.05
N TRP A 9 -21.67 9.86 9.23
CA TRP A 9 -21.91 8.48 8.81
C TRP A 9 -20.78 7.99 7.88
N THR A 10 -20.39 8.81 6.90
CA THR A 10 -19.29 8.50 5.96
C THR A 10 -17.97 8.27 6.70
N VAL A 11 -17.65 9.13 7.68
CA VAL A 11 -16.45 8.98 8.52
C VAL A 11 -16.48 7.69 9.33
N LYS A 12 -17.66 7.27 9.82
CA LYS A 12 -17.78 5.98 10.54
C LYS A 12 -17.51 4.79 9.64
N ILE A 13 -18.09 4.77 8.43
CA ILE A 13 -17.85 3.69 7.46
C ILE A 13 -16.37 3.64 7.06
N ALA A 14 -15.77 4.80 6.78
CA ALA A 14 -14.33 4.88 6.47
C ALA A 14 -13.46 4.32 7.61
N ARG A 15 -13.79 4.62 8.88
CA ARG A 15 -13.07 4.06 10.04
C ARG A 15 -13.18 2.54 10.13
N ILE A 16 -14.37 1.99 9.89
CA ILE A 16 -14.61 0.53 9.91
C ILE A 16 -13.80 -0.13 8.79
N GLY A 17 -13.87 0.40 7.57
CA GLY A 17 -13.09 -0.08 6.43
C GLY A 17 -11.59 -0.05 6.70
N ASN A 18 -11.08 1.09 7.22
CA ASN A 18 -9.67 1.21 7.56
C ASN A 18 -9.22 0.21 8.62
N LYS A 19 -10.07 -0.10 9.60
CA LYS A 19 -9.75 -1.12 10.61
C LYS A 19 -9.64 -2.51 9.99
N ALA A 20 -10.62 -2.90 9.16
CA ALA A 20 -10.62 -4.19 8.48
C ALA A 20 -9.41 -4.35 7.54
N VAL A 21 -9.06 -3.30 6.78
CA VAL A 21 -7.88 -3.29 5.90
C VAL A 21 -6.60 -3.51 6.71
N ARG A 22 -6.45 -2.86 7.87
CA ARG A 22 -5.27 -3.02 8.72
C ARG A 22 -5.13 -4.44 9.27
N GLU A 23 -6.23 -5.05 9.69
CA GLU A 23 -6.24 -6.43 10.18
C GLU A 23 -5.87 -7.42 9.07
N ALA A 24 -6.43 -7.26 7.87
CA ALA A 24 -6.07 -8.08 6.71
C ALA A 24 -4.59 -7.91 6.33
N GLN A 25 -4.08 -6.68 6.31
CA GLN A 25 -2.67 -6.42 5.99
C GLN A 25 -1.71 -7.02 7.01
N ALA A 26 -2.05 -6.97 8.30
CA ALA A 26 -1.27 -7.60 9.36
C ALA A 26 -1.23 -9.12 9.17
N ARG A 27 -2.37 -9.75 8.89
CA ARG A 27 -2.45 -11.18 8.64
C ARG A 27 -1.69 -11.59 7.37
N ASN A 28 -1.75 -10.79 6.32
CA ASN A 28 -0.99 -11.03 5.10
C ASN A 28 0.52 -11.05 5.37
N ARG A 29 1.03 -10.15 6.23
CA ARG A 29 2.45 -10.17 6.65
C ARG A 29 2.83 -11.43 7.40
N GLU A 30 1.96 -11.91 8.30
CA GLU A 30 2.17 -13.18 9.00
C GLU A 30 2.22 -14.38 8.05
N LEU A 31 1.45 -14.33 6.95
CA LEU A 31 1.35 -15.37 5.94
C LEU A 31 2.38 -15.23 4.80
N GLY A 32 3.21 -14.18 4.81
CA GLY A 32 4.13 -13.86 3.70
C GLY A 32 3.42 -13.45 2.41
N ILE A 33 2.14 -13.05 2.49
CA ILE A 33 1.35 -12.56 1.37
C ILE A 33 1.62 -11.05 1.21
N VAL A 34 1.90 -10.63 -0.02
CA VAL A 34 2.19 -9.25 -0.37
C VAL A 34 0.92 -8.38 -0.29
N ASN A 35 1.01 -7.23 0.39
CA ASN A 35 -0.03 -6.21 0.40
C ASN A 35 0.16 -5.22 -0.73
N TRP A 36 -0.90 -5.01 -1.52
CA TRP A 36 -0.95 -4.00 -2.57
C TRP A 36 -1.78 -2.80 -2.14
N TYR A 37 -1.32 -1.59 -2.47
CA TYR A 37 -2.04 -0.35 -2.17
C TYR A 37 -1.65 0.77 -3.14
N SER A 38 -2.50 1.78 -3.27
CA SER A 38 -2.21 2.96 -4.09
C SER A 38 -1.62 4.08 -3.25
N VAL A 39 -0.46 4.59 -3.64
CA VAL A 39 0.16 5.79 -3.07
C VAL A 39 0.27 6.82 -4.19
N ASN A 40 -0.36 7.98 -4.03
CA ASN A 40 -0.37 9.05 -5.04
C ASN A 40 -0.80 8.57 -6.44
N GLY A 41 -1.77 7.64 -6.52
CA GLY A 41 -2.24 7.05 -7.78
C GLY A 41 -1.32 5.98 -8.38
N GLN A 42 -0.17 5.71 -7.76
CA GLN A 42 0.73 4.64 -8.16
C GLN A 42 0.46 3.39 -7.34
N LEU A 43 0.39 2.24 -8.01
CA LEU A 43 0.24 0.95 -7.35
C LEU A 43 1.59 0.49 -6.79
N VAL A 44 1.66 0.30 -5.48
CA VAL A 44 2.86 -0.14 -4.76
C VAL A 44 2.54 -1.36 -3.91
N ASN A 45 3.58 -2.07 -3.47
CA ASN A 45 3.42 -3.20 -2.55
C ASN A 45 4.54 -3.24 -1.49
N ASP A 46 4.33 -4.03 -0.45
CA ASP A 46 5.30 -4.23 0.64
C ASP A 46 6.16 -5.50 0.48
N ALA A 47 6.29 -6.04 -0.74
CA ALA A 47 7.24 -7.12 -0.99
C ALA A 47 8.67 -6.61 -0.73
N VAL A 48 9.47 -7.44 -0.04
CA VAL A 48 10.92 -7.20 0.04
C VAL A 48 11.46 -7.27 -1.38
N ALA A 49 12.08 -6.17 -1.84
CA ALA A 49 12.72 -6.16 -3.14
C ALA A 49 13.75 -7.32 -3.18
N PRO A 50 13.80 -8.12 -4.25
CA PRO A 50 14.83 -9.13 -4.38
C PRO A 50 16.20 -8.45 -4.23
N GLU A 51 17.09 -9.08 -3.46
CA GLU A 51 18.50 -8.66 -3.35
C GLU A 51 19.03 -8.36 -4.76
N PRO A 52 19.73 -7.22 -4.95
CA PRO A 52 20.27 -6.89 -6.26
C PRO A 52 21.15 -8.06 -6.72
N ASN A 53 20.77 -8.69 -7.83
CA ASN A 53 21.57 -9.76 -8.40
C ASN A 53 22.94 -9.17 -8.76
N PRO A 54 24.06 -9.65 -8.17
CA PRO A 54 25.38 -9.12 -8.46
C PRO A 54 25.78 -9.27 -9.95
N ASP A 55 25.11 -10.16 -10.69
CA ASP A 55 25.33 -10.37 -12.12
C ASP A 55 24.50 -9.44 -13.02
N GLN A 56 23.59 -8.64 -12.46
CA GLN A 56 22.76 -7.72 -13.22
C GLN A 56 23.54 -6.43 -13.52
N LYS A 57 24.20 -6.43 -14.69
CA LYS A 57 24.92 -5.26 -15.22
C LYS A 57 24.00 -4.03 -15.19
N PRO A 58 24.44 -2.87 -14.66
CA PRO A 58 23.59 -1.68 -14.63
C PRO A 58 23.13 -1.32 -16.05
N PRO A 59 21.90 -0.79 -16.21
CA PRO A 59 21.43 -0.33 -17.50
C PRO A 59 22.41 0.70 -18.04
N VAL A 60 22.91 0.45 -19.25
CA VAL A 60 23.82 1.36 -19.95
C VAL A 60 23.00 2.61 -20.28
N THR A 61 23.07 3.62 -19.42
CA THR A 61 22.56 4.94 -19.76
C THR A 61 23.53 5.52 -20.77
N SER A 62 23.20 5.40 -22.05
CA SER A 62 23.86 6.18 -23.11
C SER A 62 23.72 7.66 -22.78
N PRO A 63 24.82 8.43 -22.66
CA PRO A 63 24.72 9.87 -22.57
C PRO A 63 24.18 10.40 -23.91
N LEU A 64 23.20 11.31 -23.81
CA LEU A 64 22.70 12.13 -24.91
C LEU A 64 23.81 13.00 -25.50
#